data_AF-M4BMD4-F1
#
_entry.id   AF-M4BMD4-F1
#
_cell.length_a   1.000
_cell.length_b   1.000
_cell.length_c   1.000
_cell.angle_alpha   90.00
_cell.angle_beta   90.00
_cell.angle_gamma   90.00
#
_symmetry.space_group_name_H-M   'P 1'
#
loop_
_entity.id
_entity.type
_entity.pdbx_description
1 polymer ?
#
loop_
_entity_poly.entity_id
_entity_poly.type
_entity_poly.pdbx_seq_one_letter_code
_entity_poly.pdbx_strand_id
1 'polypeptide(L)'
;MNSSLKPLVLELGARYVRCGVSGERAPRCVERWEVSAVTLVPSMLAVLYATANHTALVVDCGWAETRMLPVFKGIPLLHLYTSEAESSVRIHGGGA
;
A
#
# COMPACT_ATOMS: atom_id res chain seq x y z
N MET A 1 24.21 -13.16 -0.62
CA MET A 1 23.49 -13.59 0.60
C MET A 1 21.99 -13.50 0.31
N ASN A 2 21.31 -14.63 0.12
CA ASN A 2 19.85 -14.65 -0.08
C ASN A 2 19.19 -14.71 1.30
N SER A 3 18.86 -13.56 1.88
CA SER A 3 18.02 -13.49 3.07
C SER A 3 16.57 -13.72 2.64
N SER A 4 16.05 -14.93 2.82
CA SER A 4 14.59 -15.18 2.75
C SER A 4 13.88 -14.29 3.76
N LEU A 5 13.31 -13.18 3.28
CA LEU A 5 12.45 -12.32 4.10
C LEU A 5 11.21 -13.11 4.48
N LYS A 6 11.05 -13.39 5.78
CA LYS A 6 9.81 -13.97 6.29
C LYS A 6 8.75 -12.87 6.33
N PRO A 7 7.59 -13.05 5.68
CA PRO A 7 6.54 -12.04 5.71
C PRO A 7 6.08 -11.77 7.14
N LEU A 8 5.90 -10.49 7.49
CA LEU A 8 5.15 -10.10 8.67
C LEU A 8 3.66 -10.14 8.33
N VAL A 9 2.88 -10.74 9.21
CA VAL A 9 1.42 -10.77 9.13
C VAL A 9 0.89 -9.73 10.10
N LEU A 10 0.20 -8.71 9.58
CA LEU A 10 -0.47 -7.68 10.37
C LEU A 10 -1.98 -7.81 10.16
N GLU A 11 -2.70 -8.13 11.24
CA GLU A 11 -4.17 -8.20 11.25
C GLU A 11 -4.72 -6.96 11.96
N LEU A 12 -5.56 -6.19 11.26
CA LEU A 12 -6.20 -4.97 11.77
C LEU A 12 -7.68 -5.26 12.05
N GLY A 13 -8.06 -5.37 13.32
CA GLY A 13 -9.45 -5.57 13.73
C GLY A 13 -9.99 -4.40 14.56
N ALA A 14 -11.32 -4.31 14.71
CA ALA A 14 -11.99 -3.23 15.44
C ALA A 14 -11.68 -3.19 16.96
N ARG A 15 -11.14 -4.27 17.51
CA ARG A 15 -10.81 -4.39 18.96
C ARG A 15 -9.34 -4.64 19.24
N TYR A 16 -8.61 -5.17 18.26
CA TYR A 16 -7.24 -5.60 18.44
C TYR A 16 -6.46 -5.42 17.14
N VAL A 17 -5.22 -5.03 17.28
CA VAL A 17 -4.20 -5.16 16.24
C VAL A 17 -3.29 -6.30 16.62
N ARG A 18 -3.05 -7.22 15.69
CA ARG A 18 -2.19 -8.39 15.90
C ARG A 18 -1.06 -8.38 14.89
N CYS A 19 0.16 -8.67 15.34
CA CYS A 19 1.31 -8.86 14.45
C CYS A 19 2.01 -10.18 14.75
N GLY A 20 2.46 -10.88 13.72
CA GLY A 20 3.25 -12.10 13.82
C GLY A 20 4.10 -12.34 12.59
N VAL A 21 4.90 -13.41 12.59
CA VAL A 21 5.65 -13.85 11.42
C VAL A 21 4.87 -14.96 10.72
N SER A 22 4.84 -14.94 9.39
CA SER A 22 4.21 -16.00 8.60
C SER A 22 4.78 -17.37 8.97
N GLY A 23 3.89 -18.32 9.31
CA GLY A 23 4.22 -19.68 9.74
C GLY A 23 4.26 -19.90 11.26
N GLU A 24 4.09 -18.86 12.09
CA GLU A 24 3.96 -19.00 13.54
C GLU A 24 2.54 -19.40 13.96
N ARG A 25 2.41 -20.17 15.06
CA ARG A 25 1.12 -20.66 15.56
C ARG A 25 0.24 -19.60 16.23
N ALA A 26 0.82 -18.46 16.59
CA ALA A 26 0.15 -17.37 17.28
C ALA A 26 0.84 -16.02 16.95
N PRO A 27 0.10 -14.89 17.04
CA PRO A 27 0.70 -13.57 16.90
C PRO A 27 1.67 -13.29 18.05
N ARG A 28 2.75 -12.57 17.76
CA ARG A 28 3.76 -12.16 18.75
C ARG A 28 3.31 -10.97 19.59
N CYS A 29 2.51 -10.07 19.01
CA CYS A 29 1.87 -9.01 19.75
C CYS A 29 0.37 -8.95 19.44
N VAL A 30 -0.41 -8.66 20.48
CA VAL A 30 -1.85 -8.42 20.41
C VAL A 30 -2.11 -7.18 21.24
N GLU A 31 -2.23 -6.04 20.57
CA GLU A 31 -2.51 -4.77 21.22
C GLU A 31 -4.00 -4.49 21.16
N ARG A 32 -4.58 -4.09 22.29
CA ARG A 32 -5.99 -3.69 22.33
C ARG A 32 -6.12 -2.34 21.64
N TRP A 33 -6.96 -2.29 20.63
CA TRP A 33 -7.20 -1.11 19.82
C TRP A 33 -8.71 -0.97 19.65
N GLU A 34 -9.31 0.00 20.34
CA GLU A 34 -10.76 0.27 20.27
C GLU A 34 -11.03 1.36 19.22
N VAL A 35 -11.13 0.95 17.95
CA VAL A 35 -11.57 1.84 16.86
C VAL A 35 -13.04 1.58 16.56
N SER A 36 -13.84 2.64 16.57
CA SER A 36 -15.27 2.56 16.27
C SER A 36 -15.56 2.16 14.82
N ALA A 37 -14.63 2.42 13.89
CA ALA A 37 -14.74 2.05 12.48
C ALA A 37 -13.36 1.96 11.81
N VAL A 38 -13.28 1.14 10.75
CA VAL A 38 -12.11 1.02 9.87
C VAL A 38 -12.56 1.35 8.45
N THR A 39 -11.90 2.32 7.81
CA THR A 39 -12.14 2.67 6.40
C THR A 39 -10.96 2.23 5.56
N LEU A 40 -11.21 1.39 4.57
CA LEU A 40 -10.21 1.02 3.57
C LEU A 40 -10.20 2.06 2.47
N VAL A 41 -9.03 2.64 2.22
CA VAL A 41 -8.81 3.61 1.15
C VAL A 41 -7.79 3.01 0.17
N PRO A 42 -8.09 2.98 -1.14
CA PRO A 42 -7.09 2.61 -2.14
C PRO A 42 -5.81 3.43 -1.98
N SER A 43 -4.63 2.81 -2.07
CA SER A 43 -3.34 3.45 -1.80
C SER A 43 -3.14 4.76 -2.58
N MET A 44 -3.49 4.77 -3.87
CA MET A 44 -3.39 5.96 -4.72
C MET A 44 -4.35 7.10 -4.35
N LEU A 45 -5.41 6.85 -3.56
CA LEU A 45 -6.29 7.91 -3.07
C LEU A 45 -5.81 8.51 -1.74
N ALA A 46 -4.95 7.81 -0.99
CA ALA A 46 -4.42 8.30 0.28
C ALA A 46 -3.70 9.65 0.14
N VAL A 47 -3.00 9.88 -0.99
CA VAL A 47 -2.29 11.14 -1.26
C VAL A 47 -3.22 12.35 -1.39
N LEU A 48 -4.46 12.15 -1.84
CA LEU A 48 -5.44 13.23 -1.95
C LEU A 48 -5.92 13.70 -0.57
N TYR A 49 -6.10 12.75 0.37
CA TYR A 49 -6.38 13.07 1.77
C TYR A 49 -5.21 13.80 2.42
N ALA A 50 -3.98 13.36 2.16
CA ALA A 50 -2.78 13.98 2.73
C ALA A 50 -2.51 15.39 2.19
N THR A 51 -2.82 15.66 0.91
CA THR A 51 -2.56 16.94 0.25
C THR A 51 -3.76 17.89 0.25
N ALA A 52 -4.89 17.49 0.85
CA ALA A 52 -6.15 18.23 0.85
C ALA A 52 -6.62 18.65 -0.55
N ASN A 53 -6.36 17.81 -1.55
CA ASN A 53 -6.77 18.02 -2.94
C ASN A 53 -7.88 17.05 -3.33
N HIS A 54 -8.77 17.50 -4.21
CA HIS A 54 -9.83 16.66 -4.77
C HIS A 54 -9.61 16.32 -6.25
N THR A 55 -8.65 16.98 -6.90
CA THR A 55 -8.30 16.71 -8.30
C THR A 55 -6.78 16.68 -8.41
N ALA A 56 -6.22 15.58 -8.92
CA ALA A 56 -4.79 15.45 -9.17
C ALA A 56 -4.51 14.31 -10.15
N LEU A 57 -3.33 14.34 -10.77
CA LEU A 57 -2.71 13.15 -11.34
C LEU A 57 -1.81 12.53 -10.27
N VAL A 58 -2.16 11.32 -9.83
CA VAL A 58 -1.34 10.56 -8.87
C VAL A 58 -0.34 9.71 -9.65
N VAL A 59 0.95 9.82 -9.29
CA VAL A 59 2.03 8.99 -9.84
C VAL A 59 2.72 8.29 -8.67
N ASP A 60 2.51 6.99 -8.54
CA ASP A 60 3.09 6.12 -7.52
C ASP A 60 4.27 5.34 -8.11
N CYS A 61 5.49 5.81 -7.86
CA CYS A 61 6.73 5.19 -8.34
C CYS A 61 7.27 4.19 -7.31
N GLY A 62 6.93 2.92 -7.48
CA GLY A 62 7.41 1.83 -6.65
C GLY A 62 8.77 1.27 -7.08
N TRP A 63 9.19 0.19 -6.42
CA TRP A 63 10.40 -0.54 -6.79
C TRP A 63 10.25 -1.28 -8.12
N ALA A 64 9.20 -2.11 -8.22
CA ALA A 64 8.96 -2.98 -9.36
C ALA A 64 7.94 -2.42 -10.35
N GLU A 65 7.24 -1.34 -10.03
CA GLU A 65 6.12 -0.82 -10.85
C GLU A 65 5.92 0.67 -10.60
N THR A 66 5.61 1.44 -11.64
CA THR A 66 5.07 2.81 -11.52
C THR A 66 3.61 2.78 -11.92
N ARG A 67 2.73 3.35 -11.11
CA ARG A 67 1.29 3.45 -11.37
C ARG A 67 0.88 4.91 -11.54
N MET A 68 -0.02 5.18 -12.47
CA MET A 68 -0.57 6.50 -12.69
C MET A 68 -2.10 6.44 -12.66
N LEU A 69 -2.72 7.36 -11.92
CA LEU A 69 -4.16 7.46 -11.80
C LEU A 69 -4.62 8.93 -11.76
N PRO A 70 -5.30 9.42 -12.81
CA PRO A 70 -6.01 10.68 -12.75
C PRO A 70 -7.22 10.58 -11.82
N VAL A 71 -7.38 11.56 -10.95
CA VAL A 71 -8.55 11.71 -10.08
C VAL A 71 -9.15 13.09 -10.30
N PHE A 72 -10.45 13.15 -10.54
CA PHE A 72 -11.19 14.40 -10.75
C PHE A 72 -12.34 14.51 -9.75
N LYS A 73 -12.35 15.57 -8.93
CA LYS A 73 -13.35 15.79 -7.87
C LYS A 73 -13.58 14.56 -6.97
N GLY A 74 -12.51 13.86 -6.63
CA GLY A 74 -12.51 12.65 -5.80
C GLY A 74 -12.88 11.37 -6.55
N ILE A 75 -13.19 11.44 -7.85
CA ILE A 75 -13.56 10.29 -8.66
C ILE A 75 -12.32 9.79 -9.43
N PRO A 76 -11.84 8.57 -9.16
CA PRO A 76 -10.75 7.98 -9.93
C PRO A 76 -11.21 7.64 -11.35
N LEU A 77 -10.49 8.12 -12.35
CA LEU A 77 -10.77 7.83 -13.76
C LEU A 77 -10.08 6.51 -14.16
N LEU A 78 -10.66 5.39 -13.72
CA LEU A 78 -10.06 4.05 -13.88
C LEU A 78 -9.78 3.67 -15.34
N HIS A 79 -10.52 4.24 -16.30
CA HIS A 79 -10.28 4.02 -17.74
C HIS A 79 -8.97 4.67 -18.25
N LEU A 80 -8.32 5.51 -17.44
CA LEU A 80 -7.00 6.11 -17.71
C LEU A 80 -5.92 5.57 -16.78
N TYR A 81 -6.24 4.55 -15.98
CA TYR A 81 -5.24 3.90 -15.14
C TYR A 81 -4.17 3.26 -16.02
N THR A 82 -2.91 3.50 -15.69
CA THR A 82 -1.78 2.83 -16.33
C THR A 82 -0.75 2.38 -15.30
N SER A 83 -0.10 1.26 -15.60
CA SER A 83 0.96 0.66 -14.80
C SER A 83 2.11 0.27 -15.70
N GLU A 84 3.29 0.76 -15.38
CA GLU A 84 4.53 0.40 -16.05
C GLU A 84 5.34 -0.51 -15.14
N ALA A 85 5.72 -1.68 -15.66
CA ALA A 85 6.63 -2.57 -14.96
C ALA A 85 8.05 -1.97 -14.90
N GLU A 86 8.79 -2.39 -13.89
CA GLU A 86 10.20 -2.08 -13.69
C GLU A 86 10.51 -0.59 -13.54
N SER A 87 9.98 0.02 -12.47
CA SER A 87 10.21 1.42 -12.13
C SER A 87 11.61 1.68 -11.56
N SER A 88 11.77 1.60 -10.25
CA SER A 88 13.07 1.90 -9.60
C SER A 88 14.11 0.79 -9.82
N VAL A 89 13.69 -0.41 -10.21
CA VAL A 89 14.62 -1.49 -10.58
C VAL A 89 15.41 -1.17 -11.86
N ARG A 90 14.81 -0.46 -12.84
CA ARG A 90 15.52 -0.06 -14.07
C ARG A 90 16.59 0.98 -13.82
N ILE A 91 16.38 1.91 -12.90
CA ILE A 91 17.40 2.91 -12.53
C ILE A 91 18.54 2.30 -11.72
N HIS A 92 18.28 1.23 -10.97
CA HIS A 92 19.29 0.58 -10.14
C HIS A 92 20.21 -0.38 -10.94
N GLY A 93 19.87 -0.67 -12.21
CA GLY A 93 20.64 -1.61 -13.04
C GLY A 93 20.46 -3.08 -12.67
N GLY A 94 19.52 -3.38 -11.76
CA GLY A 94 19.20 -4.74 -11.32
C GLY A 94 18.12 -5.40 -12.17
N GLY A 95 18.29 -5.43 -13.48
CA GLY A 95 17.48 -6.31 -14.35
C GLY A 95 17.93 -7.75 -14.17
N ALA A 96 16.96 -8.68 -14.08
CA ALA A 96 17.21 -10.12 -13.98
C ALA A 96 18.00 -10.67 -15.18
#